data_AF-A0A526YF22-F1
#
_entry.id   AF-A0A526YF22-F1
#
_cell.length_a   1.000
_cell.length_b   1.000
_cell.length_c   1.000
_cell.angle_alpha   90.00
_cell.angle_beta   90.00
_cell.angle_gamma   90.00
#
_symmetry.space_group_name_H-M   'P 1'
#
loop_
_entity.id
_entity.type
_entity.pdbx_description
1 polymer ?
#
loop_
_entity_poly.entity_id
_entity_poly.type
_entity_poly.pdbx_seq_one_letter_code
_entity_poly.pdbx_strand_id
1 'polypeptide(L)'
;MAPRPFWKGYLKLSLVTCPVAMTPATTESEKVRFHTLNRKSGHRVVSQYVDAVSGKPVADDDEVKGYQRGEDEYVLLEDDEIDAVALESTRTIDIDMFVDADSIGWIWYDKPHYLTPDDPVGEEAFSVIRDAMQSTGTVGISRLVMYRRERAVMLEPRGKGIVL
;
A
#
# COMPACT_ATOMS: atom_id res chain seq x y z
N MET A 1 13.01 10.48 -13.15
CA MET A 1 13.07 10.22 -11.69
C MET A 1 12.87 8.73 -11.52
N ALA A 2 13.72 8.02 -10.78
CA ALA A 2 13.52 6.59 -10.54
C ALA A 2 12.14 6.39 -9.85
N PRO A 3 11.31 5.43 -10.28
CA PRO A 3 10.04 5.17 -9.62
C PRO A 3 10.32 4.83 -8.16
N ARG A 4 9.81 5.65 -7.23
CA ARG A 4 9.86 5.29 -5.81
C ARG A 4 8.75 4.27 -5.57
N PRO A 5 9.08 3.06 -5.09
CA PRO A 5 8.06 2.08 -4.78
C PRO A 5 7.16 2.64 -3.69
N PHE A 6 5.86 2.51 -3.89
CA PHE A 6 4.83 2.87 -2.93
C PHE A 6 4.82 1.89 -1.76
N TRP A 7 5.13 0.62 -2.04
CA TRP A 7 5.14 -0.45 -1.07
C TRP A 7 6.21 -1.48 -1.46
N LYS A 8 6.79 -2.14 -0.46
CA LYS A 8 7.71 -3.26 -0.62
C LYS A 8 7.27 -4.39 0.29
N GLY A 9 7.44 -5.62 -0.16
CA GLY A 9 7.09 -6.79 0.60
C GLY A 9 7.41 -8.07 -0.14
N TYR A 10 6.64 -9.10 0.11
CA TYR A 10 6.85 -10.43 -0.45
C TYR A 10 5.62 -10.91 -1.20
N LEU A 11 5.81 -11.53 -2.36
CA LEU A 11 4.80 -12.33 -3.03
C LEU A 11 5.04 -13.78 -2.64
N LYS A 12 4.01 -14.44 -2.10
CA LYS A 12 4.06 -15.81 -1.65
C LYS A 12 3.05 -16.65 -2.42
N LEU A 13 3.52 -17.81 -2.89
CA LEU A 13 2.70 -18.87 -3.45
C LEU A 13 3.10 -20.17 -2.76
N SER A 14 2.26 -20.62 -1.82
CA SER A 14 2.55 -21.82 -1.02
C SER A 14 3.92 -21.72 -0.31
N LEU A 15 4.94 -22.45 -0.77
CA LEU A 15 6.30 -22.44 -0.20
C LEU A 15 7.26 -21.50 -0.93
N VAL A 16 6.87 -20.95 -2.08
CA VAL A 16 7.70 -20.05 -2.86
C VAL A 16 7.43 -18.63 -2.39
N THR A 17 8.48 -17.90 -2.04
CA THR A 17 8.40 -16.49 -1.60
C THR A 17 9.42 -15.68 -2.39
N CYS A 18 9.01 -14.56 -2.98
CA CYS A 18 9.91 -13.64 -3.67
C CYS A 18 9.67 -12.19 -3.23
N PRO A 19 10.74 -11.40 -3.01
CA PRO A 19 10.60 -9.99 -2.68
C PRO A 19 10.13 -9.20 -3.89
N VAL A 20 9.19 -8.30 -3.65
CA VAL A 20 8.51 -7.51 -4.66
C VAL A 20 8.36 -6.06 -4.23
N ALA A 21 8.34 -5.18 -5.22
CA ALA A 21 8.10 -3.77 -5.08
C ALA A 21 6.84 -3.40 -5.88
N MET A 22 5.99 -2.58 -5.29
CA MET A 22 4.72 -2.14 -5.87
C MET A 22 4.76 -0.63 -6.11
N THR A 23 4.37 -0.22 -7.31
CA THR A 23 4.30 1.19 -7.73
C THR A 23 2.93 1.48 -8.36
N PRO A 24 2.31 2.65 -8.15
CA PRO A 24 1.06 2.98 -8.86
C PRO A 24 1.25 2.90 -10.38
N ALA A 25 0.33 2.23 -11.08
CA ALA A 25 0.40 2.08 -12.54
C ALA A 25 -0.04 3.35 -13.29
N THR A 26 -0.73 4.27 -12.59
CA THR A 26 -1.18 5.55 -13.12
C THR A 26 -0.43 6.71 -12.46
N THR A 27 -0.12 7.75 -13.22
CA THR A 27 0.47 8.99 -12.69
C THR A 27 -0.59 10.07 -12.50
N GLU A 28 -0.48 10.82 -11.41
CA GLU A 28 -1.23 12.07 -11.22
C GLU A 28 -0.39 13.31 -11.53
N SER A 29 0.73 13.15 -12.24
CA SER A 29 1.68 14.24 -12.53
C SER A 29 1.07 15.42 -13.30
N GLU A 30 0.02 15.19 -14.08
CA GLU A 30 -0.69 16.24 -14.80
C GLU A 30 -1.63 17.07 -13.89
N LYS A 31 -1.91 16.62 -12.66
CA LYS A 31 -2.72 17.39 -11.73
C LYS A 31 -1.92 18.58 -11.21
N VAL A 32 -2.39 19.79 -11.52
CA VAL A 32 -1.84 21.05 -10.98
C VAL A 32 -2.00 21.03 -9.45
N ARG A 33 -0.89 21.03 -8.72
CA ARG A 33 -0.87 21.13 -7.25
C ARG A 33 -0.62 22.57 -6.84
N PHE A 34 -1.51 23.12 -6.02
CA PHE A 34 -1.34 24.43 -5.44
C PHE A 34 -0.65 24.33 -4.08
N HIS A 35 0.30 25.22 -3.82
CA HIS A 35 0.83 25.43 -2.48
C HIS A 35 0.03 26.53 -1.79
N THR A 36 -0.31 26.32 -0.52
CA THR A 36 -0.88 27.39 0.32
C THR A 36 0.21 28.41 0.62
N LEU A 37 0.01 29.65 0.17
CA LEU A 37 0.92 30.77 0.42
C LEU A 37 0.26 31.79 1.34
N ASN A 38 1.05 32.38 2.23
CA ASN A 38 0.64 33.55 2.98
C ASN A 38 0.47 34.72 2.00
N ARG A 39 -0.74 35.27 1.88
CA ARG A 39 -1.05 36.35 0.91
C ARG A 39 -0.19 37.60 1.08
N LYS A 40 0.26 37.91 2.30
CA LYS A 40 1.03 39.13 2.58
C LYS A 40 2.52 38.97 2.29
N SER A 41 3.12 37.84 2.69
CA SER A 41 4.57 37.60 2.51
C SER A 41 4.91 36.81 1.25
N GLY A 42 3.94 36.11 0.65
CA GLY A 42 4.18 35.16 -0.44
C GLY A 42 4.84 33.85 0.01
N HIS A 43 5.12 33.68 1.30
CA HIS A 43 5.82 32.50 1.82
C HIS A 43 4.88 31.30 1.93
N ARG A 44 5.44 30.09 1.79
CA ARG A 44 4.70 28.83 1.95
C ARG A 44 4.21 28.67 3.39
N VAL A 45 2.94 28.29 3.55
CA VAL A 45 2.37 27.91 4.84
C VAL A 45 2.75 26.46 5.13
N VAL A 46 3.21 26.22 6.36
CA VAL A 46 3.53 24.90 6.90
C VAL A 46 2.55 24.55 8.02
N SER A 47 2.15 23.29 8.12
CA SER A 47 1.29 22.79 9.20
C SER A 47 2.16 22.31 10.37
N GLN A 48 1.69 22.52 11.58
CA GLN A 48 2.31 22.02 12.81
C GLN A 48 1.21 21.59 13.78
N TYR A 49 1.37 20.43 14.42
CA TYR A 49 0.48 19.99 15.48
C TYR A 49 0.78 20.76 16.77
N VAL A 50 -0.29 21.20 17.43
CA VAL A 50 -0.23 21.95 18.69
C VAL A 50 -1.19 21.32 19.69
N ASP A 51 -0.77 21.25 20.94
CA ASP A 51 -1.60 20.75 22.03
C ASP A 51 -2.79 21.71 22.24
N ALA A 52 -4.00 21.15 22.26
CA ALA A 52 -5.23 21.94 22.24
C ALA A 52 -5.45 22.79 23.50
N VAL A 53 -4.84 22.39 24.63
CA VAL A 53 -5.02 23.08 25.92
C VAL A 53 -3.93 24.12 26.14
N SER A 54 -2.67 23.75 25.93
CA SER A 54 -1.51 24.61 26.16
C SER A 54 -1.16 25.53 24.99
N GLY A 55 -1.63 25.21 23.78
CA GLY A 55 -1.33 25.93 22.54
C GLY A 55 0.13 25.81 22.09
N LYS A 56 0.91 24.92 22.71
CA LYS A 56 2.32 24.71 22.39
C LYS A 56 2.46 23.65 21.29
N PRO A 57 3.48 23.77 20.42
CA PRO A 57 3.83 22.70 19.51
C PRO A 57 4.11 21.39 20.22
N VAL A 58 3.68 20.29 19.60
CA VAL A 58 4.02 18.93 20.02
C VAL A 58 5.13 18.44 19.09
N ALA A 59 6.12 17.72 19.65
CA ALA A 59 7.14 17.06 18.86
C ALA A 59 6.62 15.72 18.33
N ASP A 60 7.09 15.29 17.16
CA ASP A 60 6.63 14.04 16.54
C ASP A 60 6.74 12.82 17.49
N ASP A 61 7.80 12.75 18.31
CA ASP A 61 8.02 11.66 19.29
C ASP A 61 7.03 11.68 20.47
N ASP A 62 6.36 12.81 20.71
CA ASP A 62 5.35 12.99 21.76
C ASP A 62 3.91 12.84 21.23
N GLU A 63 3.74 12.54 19.93
CA GLU A 63 2.42 12.32 19.31
C GLU A 63 1.96 10.87 19.49
N VAL A 64 0.77 10.68 20.05
CA VAL A 64 0.14 9.34 20.21
C VAL A 64 -1.28 9.31 19.64
N LYS A 65 -1.75 8.12 19.23
CA LYS A 65 -3.11 7.95 18.72
C LYS A 65 -4.07 7.68 19.89
N GLY A 66 -5.11 8.49 20.01
CA GLY A 66 -6.20 8.27 20.97
C GLY A 66 -7.48 7.80 20.28
N TYR A 67 -8.09 6.73 20.78
CA TYR A 67 -9.44 6.32 20.41
C TYR A 67 -10.44 6.73 21.50
N GLN A 68 -11.44 7.53 21.16
CA GLN A 68 -12.43 8.02 22.11
C GLN A 68 -13.36 6.88 22.55
N ARG A 69 -13.40 6.60 23.86
CA ARG A 69 -14.27 5.58 24.47
C ARG A 69 -15.44 6.20 25.22
N GLY A 70 -15.33 7.47 25.62
CA GLY A 70 -16.35 8.23 26.33
C GLY A 70 -16.13 9.74 26.19
N GLU A 71 -16.94 10.52 26.90
CA GLU A 71 -16.72 11.96 27.02
C GLU A 71 -15.39 12.20 27.75
N ASP A 72 -14.43 12.83 27.06
CA ASP A 72 -13.06 13.07 27.53
C ASP A 72 -12.24 11.83 27.95
N GLU A 73 -12.70 10.61 27.63
CA GLU A 73 -11.96 9.37 27.86
C GLU A 73 -11.37 8.84 26.55
N TYR A 74 -10.04 8.75 26.49
CA TYR A 74 -9.29 8.25 25.34
C TYR A 74 -8.47 7.03 25.72
N VAL A 75 -8.55 5.99 24.90
CA VAL A 75 -7.60 4.87 24.93
C VAL A 75 -6.43 5.27 24.06
N LEU A 76 -5.25 5.39 24.68
CA LEU A 76 -4.01 5.62 23.95
C LEU A 76 -3.58 4.31 23.29
N LEU A 77 -3.15 4.41 22.06
CA LEU A 77 -2.60 3.32 21.26
C LEU A 77 -1.22 3.76 20.79
N GLU A 78 -0.19 3.06 21.25
CA GLU A 78 1.16 3.26 20.76
C GLU A 78 1.32 2.64 19.36
N ASP A 79 2.28 3.14 18.58
CA ASP A 79 2.48 2.68 17.20
C ASP A 79 2.94 1.20 17.16
N ASP A 80 3.70 0.76 18.15
CA ASP A 80 4.14 -0.64 18.30
C ASP A 80 3.00 -1.58 18.68
N GLU A 81 2.06 -1.14 19.52
CA GLU A 81 0.83 -1.89 19.83
C GLU A 81 -0.04 -2.08 18.59
N ILE A 82 -0.16 -1.05 17.75
CA ILE A 82 -0.89 -1.12 16.48
C ILE A 82 -0.18 -2.08 15.52
N ASP A 83 1.15 -2.00 15.44
CA ASP A 83 1.96 -2.87 14.60
C ASP A 83 1.94 -4.33 15.08
N ALA A 84 1.87 -4.59 16.38
CA ALA A 84 1.80 -5.93 16.95
C ALA A 84 0.49 -6.68 16.60
N VAL A 85 -0.59 -5.93 16.36
CA VAL A 85 -1.90 -6.47 15.92
C VAL A 85 -2.04 -6.42 14.39
N ALA A 86 -1.03 -5.90 13.67
CA ALA A 86 -1.08 -5.82 12.21
C ALA A 86 -1.16 -7.22 11.57
N LEU A 87 -2.00 -7.34 10.54
CA LEU A 87 -2.20 -8.60 9.81
C LEU A 87 -0.93 -9.00 9.06
N GLU A 88 -0.70 -10.31 8.85
CA GLU A 88 0.41 -10.81 8.03
C GLU A 88 0.37 -10.23 6.59
N SER A 89 -0.84 -9.94 6.10
CA SER A 89 -1.12 -9.27 4.82
C SER A 89 -0.63 -7.82 4.75
N THR A 90 0.06 -7.30 5.78
CA THR A 90 0.71 -5.98 5.77
C THR A 90 1.95 -5.93 4.88
N ARG A 91 2.72 -7.02 4.84
CA ARG A 91 4.00 -7.09 4.11
C ARG A 91 4.08 -8.26 3.14
N THR A 92 3.08 -9.12 3.10
CA THR A 92 3.06 -10.31 2.26
C THR A 92 1.76 -10.39 1.46
N ILE A 93 1.88 -10.61 0.16
CA ILE A 93 0.78 -10.96 -0.74
C ILE A 93 0.80 -12.48 -0.87
N ASP A 94 -0.08 -13.17 -0.14
CA ASP A 94 -0.20 -14.64 -0.22
C ASP A 94 -1.31 -14.99 -1.22
N ILE A 95 -0.97 -15.66 -2.32
CA ILE A 95 -1.97 -16.04 -3.33
C ILE A 95 -2.83 -17.17 -2.77
N ASP A 96 -4.11 -16.87 -2.50
CA ASP A 96 -5.07 -17.81 -1.94
C ASP A 96 -5.53 -18.84 -3.00
N MET A 97 -5.80 -18.35 -4.22
CA MET A 97 -6.32 -19.18 -5.31
C MET A 97 -6.09 -18.54 -6.68
N PHE A 98 -6.25 -19.34 -7.73
CA PHE A 98 -6.29 -18.88 -9.12
C PHE A 98 -7.70 -19.07 -9.69
N VAL A 99 -8.15 -18.11 -10.48
CA VAL A 99 -9.44 -18.14 -11.18
C VAL A 99 -9.27 -17.71 -12.63
N ASP A 100 -10.22 -18.08 -13.49
CA ASP A 100 -10.22 -17.60 -14.88
C ASP A 100 -10.27 -16.08 -14.91
N ALA A 101 -9.45 -15.44 -15.75
CA ALA A 101 -9.36 -13.97 -15.81
C ALA A 101 -10.71 -13.30 -16.09
N ASP A 102 -11.56 -13.95 -16.92
CA ASP A 102 -12.87 -13.42 -17.31
C ASP A 102 -13.96 -13.62 -16.24
N SER A 103 -13.65 -14.31 -15.13
CA SER A 103 -14.61 -14.55 -14.04
C SER A 103 -14.83 -13.33 -13.15
N ILE A 104 -13.92 -12.35 -13.17
CA ILE A 104 -13.98 -11.14 -12.37
C ILE A 104 -14.45 -9.98 -13.23
N GLY A 105 -15.63 -9.44 -12.94
CA GLY A 105 -16.17 -8.30 -13.66
C GLY A 105 -15.43 -7.00 -13.36
N TRP A 106 -15.29 -6.14 -14.37
CA TRP A 106 -14.64 -4.82 -14.28
C TRP A 106 -15.17 -3.90 -13.18
N ILE A 107 -16.41 -4.13 -12.71
CA ILE A 107 -17.03 -3.38 -11.62
C ILE A 107 -16.29 -3.54 -10.29
N TRP A 108 -15.48 -4.59 -10.14
CA TRP A 108 -14.68 -4.86 -8.94
C TRP A 108 -13.29 -4.22 -8.99
N TYR A 109 -12.89 -3.62 -10.11
CA TYR A 109 -11.56 -3.04 -10.27
C TYR A 109 -11.46 -1.68 -9.58
N ASP A 110 -10.36 -1.46 -8.86
CA ASP A 110 -9.99 -0.19 -8.24
C ASP A 110 -8.70 0.35 -8.90
N LYS A 111 -7.96 1.22 -8.22
CA LYS A 111 -6.72 1.83 -8.73
C LYS A 111 -5.63 0.77 -8.99
N PRO A 112 -5.10 0.70 -10.22
CA PRO A 112 -4.13 -0.32 -10.57
C PRO A 112 -2.74 -0.01 -9.99
N HIS A 113 -2.07 -1.03 -9.50
CA HIS A 113 -0.68 -0.99 -9.07
C HIS A 113 0.14 -2.01 -9.84
N TYR A 114 1.38 -1.67 -10.17
CA TYR A 114 2.30 -2.53 -10.90
C TYR A 114 3.32 -3.14 -9.93
N LEU A 115 3.39 -4.46 -9.93
CA LEU A 115 4.27 -5.27 -9.11
C LEU A 115 5.47 -5.75 -9.94
N THR A 116 6.66 -5.59 -9.38
CA THR A 116 7.94 -6.03 -9.97
C THR A 116 8.80 -6.73 -8.92
N PRO A 117 9.69 -7.66 -9.30
CA PRO A 117 10.67 -8.21 -8.38
C PRO A 117 11.58 -7.09 -7.82
N ASP A 118 11.93 -7.17 -6.53
CA ASP A 118 12.80 -6.19 -5.86
C ASP A 118 14.27 -6.65 -5.79
N ASP A 119 14.55 -7.92 -6.10
CA ASP A 119 15.91 -8.44 -6.20
C ASP A 119 16.09 -9.50 -7.33
N PRO A 120 17.34 -9.82 -7.72
CA PRO A 120 17.62 -10.78 -8.78
C PRO A 120 17.26 -12.24 -8.44
N VAL A 121 17.22 -12.60 -7.15
CA VAL A 121 16.97 -14.00 -6.71
C VAL A 121 15.48 -14.31 -6.82
N GLY A 122 14.63 -13.35 -6.47
CA GLY A 122 13.18 -13.41 -6.59
C GLY A 122 12.67 -13.26 -8.01
N GLU A 123 13.49 -12.78 -8.96
CA GLU A 123 13.08 -12.56 -10.35
C GLU A 123 12.67 -13.85 -11.06
N GLU A 124 13.37 -14.96 -10.81
CA GLU A 124 13.02 -16.26 -11.40
C GLU A 124 11.68 -16.77 -10.85
N ALA A 125 11.53 -16.81 -9.53
CA ALA A 125 10.29 -17.23 -8.88
C ALA A 125 9.09 -16.36 -9.29
N PHE A 126 9.28 -15.04 -9.31
CA PHE A 126 8.27 -14.09 -9.78
C PHE A 126 7.87 -14.35 -11.23
N SER A 127 8.85 -14.57 -12.12
CA SER A 127 8.60 -14.83 -13.53
C SER A 127 7.85 -16.14 -13.74
N VAL A 128 8.19 -17.19 -13.00
CA VAL A 128 7.48 -18.48 -13.07
C VAL A 128 6.01 -18.32 -12.69
N ILE A 129 5.71 -17.60 -11.59
CA ILE A 129 4.31 -17.35 -11.18
C ILE A 129 3.56 -16.54 -12.24
N ARG A 130 4.18 -15.45 -12.74
CA ARG A 130 3.60 -14.59 -13.78
C ARG A 130 3.32 -15.38 -15.07
N ASP A 131 4.28 -16.15 -15.54
CA ASP A 131 4.19 -16.88 -16.81
C ASP A 131 3.23 -18.08 -16.70
N ALA A 132 3.13 -18.70 -15.52
CA ALA A 132 2.12 -19.71 -15.24
C ALA A 132 0.70 -19.12 -15.32
N MET A 133 0.45 -17.97 -14.71
CA MET A 133 -0.85 -17.27 -14.84
C MET A 133 -1.15 -16.92 -16.29
N GLN A 134 -0.15 -16.39 -17.02
CA GLN A 134 -0.34 -16.00 -18.42
C GLN A 134 -0.65 -17.19 -19.32
N SER A 135 0.08 -18.30 -19.17
CA SER A 135 -0.09 -19.50 -20.00
C SER A 135 -1.41 -20.23 -19.72
N THR A 136 -1.93 -20.13 -18.49
CA THR A 136 -3.19 -20.76 -18.10
C THR A 136 -4.41 -19.86 -18.27
N GLY A 137 -4.23 -18.57 -18.59
CA GLY A 137 -5.33 -17.61 -18.69
C GLY A 137 -6.00 -17.30 -17.35
N THR A 138 -5.24 -17.44 -16.25
CA THR A 138 -5.75 -17.26 -14.89
C THR A 138 -5.20 -16.00 -14.23
N VAL A 139 -5.88 -15.55 -13.17
CA VAL A 139 -5.46 -14.48 -12.28
C VAL A 139 -5.40 -15.01 -10.84
N GLY A 140 -4.47 -14.47 -10.05
CA GLY A 140 -4.36 -14.81 -8.63
C GLY A 140 -5.27 -13.95 -7.78
N ILE A 141 -5.93 -14.51 -6.77
CA ILE A 141 -6.68 -13.76 -5.76
C ILE A 141 -5.92 -13.79 -4.45
N SER A 142 -5.81 -12.64 -3.79
CA SER A 142 -5.09 -12.49 -2.52
C SER A 142 -5.71 -11.38 -1.67
N ARG A 143 -5.15 -11.16 -0.47
CA ARG A 143 -5.44 -10.02 0.40
C ARG A 143 -4.17 -9.24 0.69
N LEU A 144 -4.28 -7.91 0.65
CA LEU A 144 -3.19 -7.00 0.96
C LEU A 144 -3.71 -5.81 1.77
N VAL A 145 -3.00 -5.45 2.84
CA VAL A 145 -3.26 -4.20 3.56
C VAL A 145 -2.68 -3.04 2.78
N MET A 146 -3.57 -2.24 2.20
CA MET A 146 -3.23 -0.98 1.56
C MET A 146 -4.04 0.15 2.17
N TYR A 147 -3.41 1.30 2.38
CA TYR A 147 -4.09 2.47 2.95
C TYR A 147 -4.77 2.18 4.30
N ARG A 148 -4.08 1.43 5.19
CA ARG A 148 -4.56 1.01 6.52
C ARG A 148 -5.78 0.09 6.52
N ARG A 149 -6.14 -0.52 5.39
CA ARG A 149 -7.24 -1.48 5.30
C ARG A 149 -6.81 -2.70 4.50
N GLU A 150 -7.17 -3.88 4.99
CA GLU A 150 -7.07 -5.09 4.18
C GLU A 150 -8.06 -5.02 3.02
N ARG A 151 -7.58 -5.37 1.84
CA ARG A 151 -8.36 -5.39 0.60
C ARG A 151 -8.12 -6.71 -0.11
N ALA A 152 -9.18 -7.24 -0.72
CA ALA A 152 -9.00 -8.27 -1.75
C ALA A 152 -8.30 -7.63 -2.95
N VAL A 153 -7.33 -8.34 -3.53
CA VAL A 153 -6.57 -7.91 -4.69
C VAL A 153 -6.53 -9.03 -5.72
N MET A 154 -6.52 -8.64 -7.00
CA MET A 154 -6.41 -9.56 -8.13
C MET A 154 -5.04 -9.35 -8.78
N LEU A 155 -4.25 -10.41 -8.91
CA LEU A 155 -2.95 -10.41 -9.56
C LEU A 155 -3.12 -10.83 -11.02
N GLU A 156 -3.03 -9.88 -11.94
CA GLU A 156 -3.11 -10.12 -13.38
C GLU A 156 -1.70 -10.04 -14.03
N PRO A 157 -1.24 -11.09 -14.73
CA PRO A 157 0.05 -11.05 -15.43
C PRO A 157 0.02 -10.00 -16.56
N ARG A 158 0.97 -9.06 -16.56
CA ARG A 158 1.03 -7.99 -17.57
C ARG A 158 2.46 -7.66 -17.96
N GLY A 159 2.82 -7.98 -19.21
CA GLY A 159 4.15 -7.71 -19.73
C GLY A 159 5.22 -8.43 -18.90
N LYS A 160 6.14 -7.67 -18.28
CA LYS A 160 7.20 -8.23 -17.42
C LYS A 160 6.82 -8.27 -15.93
N GLY A 161 5.66 -7.76 -15.55
CA GLY A 161 5.21 -7.63 -14.18
C GLY A 161 3.84 -8.26 -13.95
N ILE A 162 3.25 -7.89 -12.82
CA ILE A 162 1.88 -8.26 -12.43
C ILE A 162 1.16 -6.95 -12.10
N VAL A 163 -0.08 -6.79 -12.56
CA VAL A 163 -0.96 -5.68 -12.19
C VAL A 163 -1.89 -6.15 -11.08
N LEU A 164 -1.98 -5.35 -10.02
CA LEU A 164 -2.97 -5.44 -8.94
C LEU A 164 -4.08 -4.42 -9.12
#